data_AF-A0A5K1D398-F1
#
_entry.id   AF-A0A5K1D398-F1
#
_cell.length_a   1.000
_cell.length_b   1.000
_cell.length_c   1.000
_cell.angle_alpha   90.00
_cell.angle_beta   90.00
_cell.angle_gamma   90.00
#
_symmetry.space_group_name_H-M   'P 1'
#
loop_
_entity.id
_entity.type
_entity.pdbx_description
1 polymer ?
#
loop_
_entity_poly.entity_id
_entity_poly.type
_entity_poly.pdbx_seq_one_letter_code
_entity_poly.pdbx_strand_id
1 'polypeptide(L)'
;LNVIACAKHYVGDGGTDRGINKGNTISSFEHLESVHLSPFLDCLSLHVSTVMASFSTWNGTKLHCHYNLITELLKEQWAFK
;
A
#
# COMPACT_ATOMS: atom_id res chain seq x y z
N LEU A 1 -23.94 -15.77 -2.16
CA LEU A 1 -23.70 -14.45 -2.78
C LEU A 1 -22.24 -14.11 -2.56
N ASN A 2 -21.51 -13.79 -3.62
CA ASN A 2 -20.12 -13.33 -3.52
C ASN A 2 -20.11 -11.80 -3.66
N VAL A 3 -19.26 -11.13 -2.88
CA VAL A 3 -19.06 -9.67 -2.93
C VAL A 3 -17.62 -9.36 -3.32
N ILE A 4 -17.41 -8.20 -3.97
CA ILE A 4 -16.08 -7.76 -4.38
C ILE A 4 -15.30 -7.29 -3.14
N ALA A 5 -14.06 -7.76 -3.01
CA ALA A 5 -13.15 -7.38 -1.93
C ALA A 5 -12.24 -6.20 -2.31
N CYS A 6 -11.82 -5.45 -1.29
CA CYS A 6 -10.89 -4.33 -1.41
C CYS A 6 -9.80 -4.42 -0.34
N ALA A 7 -8.54 -4.61 -0.75
CA ALA A 7 -7.40 -4.56 0.16
C ALA A 7 -7.04 -3.09 0.45
N LYS A 8 -6.88 -2.74 1.73
CA LYS A 8 -6.68 -1.36 2.16
C LYS A 8 -5.91 -1.25 3.48
N HIS A 9 -5.19 -0.17 3.76
CA HIS A 9 -4.89 0.96 2.87
C HIS A 9 -3.46 0.84 2.31
N TYR A 10 -3.31 0.84 1.00
CA TYR A 10 -2.05 0.70 0.29
C TYR A 10 -1.28 2.03 0.24
N VAL A 11 -0.18 2.21 0.97
CA VAL A 11 0.47 1.30 1.91
C VAL A 11 1.01 2.10 3.11
N GLY A 12 1.41 1.44 4.20
CA GLY A 12 2.16 2.10 5.28
C GLY A 12 1.34 2.97 6.25
N ASP A 13 0.01 3.05 6.12
CA ASP A 13 -0.84 3.91 6.96
C ASP A 13 -0.69 3.64 8.48
N GLY A 14 -0.43 2.37 8.86
CA GLY A 14 -0.20 1.96 10.25
C GLY A 14 1.20 2.29 10.79
N GLY A 15 2.13 2.79 9.97
CA GLY A 15 3.52 3.08 10.33
C GLY A 15 3.85 4.58 10.43
N THR A 16 2.83 5.44 10.52
CA THR A 16 3.02 6.89 10.58
C THR A 16 3.81 7.32 11.81
N ASP A 17 4.67 8.33 11.64
CA ASP A 17 5.44 8.93 12.73
C ASP A 17 4.52 9.30 13.90
N ARG A 18 4.84 8.77 15.09
CA ARG A 18 4.07 8.94 16.33
C ARG A 18 2.58 8.56 16.22
N GLY A 19 2.21 7.72 15.25
CA GLY A 19 0.83 7.25 15.06
C GLY A 19 -0.13 8.35 14.58
N ILE A 20 0.39 9.40 13.95
CA ILE A 20 -0.45 10.49 13.44
C ILE A 20 -1.26 9.99 12.24
N ASN A 21 -2.58 9.92 12.40
CA ASN A 21 -3.51 9.53 11.33
C ASN A 21 -3.27 10.36 10.06
N LYS A 22 -3.13 9.71 8.89
CA LYS A 22 -2.81 10.32 7.58
C LYS A 22 -1.47 11.07 7.52
N GLY A 23 -0.61 10.83 8.52
CA GLY A 23 0.70 11.43 8.69
C GLY A 23 1.75 10.86 7.73
N ASN A 24 3.01 10.90 8.15
CA ASN A 24 4.13 10.45 7.34
C ASN A 24 4.73 9.16 7.89
N THR A 25 4.75 8.11 7.08
CA THR A 25 5.51 6.89 7.35
C THR A 25 6.94 7.11 6.90
N ILE A 26 7.88 7.08 7.85
CA ILE A 26 9.31 7.33 7.61
C ILE A 26 10.03 5.99 7.71
N SER A 27 10.44 5.43 6.58
CA SER A 27 11.09 4.12 6.54
C SER A 27 11.95 3.95 5.30
N SER A 28 12.89 2.99 5.35
CA SER A 28 13.49 2.49 4.12
C SER A 28 12.45 1.71 3.29
N PHE A 29 12.78 1.42 2.03
CA PHE A 29 11.92 0.59 1.19
C PHE A 29 11.85 -0.85 1.73
N GLU A 30 12.97 -1.41 2.21
CA GLU A 30 13.04 -2.77 2.76
C GLU A 30 12.14 -2.94 4.00
N HIS A 31 12.06 -1.90 4.84
CA HIS A 31 11.14 -1.91 5.97
C HIS A 31 9.68 -1.76 5.52
N LEU A 32 9.40 -0.89 4.55
CA LEU A 32 8.06 -0.77 3.95
C LEU A 32 7.63 -2.11 3.34
N GLU A 33 8.56 -2.80 2.67
CA GLU A 33 8.35 -4.08 2.01
C GLU A 33 8.02 -5.19 3.01
N SER A 34 8.94 -5.41 3.95
CA SER A 34 8.84 -6.49 4.94
C SER A 34 7.66 -6.34 5.90
N VAL A 35 7.22 -5.12 6.20
CA VAL A 35 6.16 -4.86 7.18
C VAL A 35 4.82 -4.51 6.54
N HIS A 36 4.81 -3.54 5.63
CA HIS A 36 3.57 -2.90 5.19
C HIS A 36 3.07 -3.39 3.83
N LEU A 37 3.97 -3.85 2.95
CA LEU A 37 3.63 -4.41 1.65
C LEU A 37 3.33 -5.91 1.71
N SER A 38 3.97 -6.65 2.62
CA SER A 38 3.79 -8.11 2.77
C SER A 38 2.32 -8.57 2.79
N PRO A 39 1.39 -7.96 3.56
CA PRO A 39 -0.01 -8.38 3.56
C PRO A 39 -0.74 -8.22 2.21
N PHE A 40 -0.27 -7.32 1.35
CA PHE A 40 -0.87 -7.13 0.03
C PHE A 40 -0.51 -8.26 -0.93
N LEU A 41 0.69 -8.85 -0.80
CA LEU A 41 1.06 -10.03 -1.59
C LEU A 41 0.12 -11.21 -1.29
N ASP A 42 -0.26 -11.41 -0.03
CA ASP A 42 -1.26 -12.41 0.35
C ASP A 42 -2.63 -12.10 -0.28
N CYS A 43 -3.07 -10.84 -0.21
CA CYS A 43 -4.34 -10.40 -0.82
C CYS A 43 -4.36 -10.61 -2.34
N LEU A 44 -3.23 -10.35 -3.01
CA LEU A 44 -3.07 -10.56 -4.45
C LEU A 44 -3.07 -12.04 -4.81
N SER A 45 -2.44 -12.90 -4.01
CA SER A 45 -2.48 -14.36 -4.21
C SER A 45 -3.91 -14.92 -4.09
N LEU A 46 -4.77 -14.24 -3.32
CA LEU A 46 -6.19 -14.53 -3.17
C LEU A 46 -7.07 -13.80 -4.21
N HIS A 47 -6.48 -13.15 -5.21
CA HIS A 47 -7.18 -12.48 -6.31
C HIS A 47 -8.16 -11.37 -5.85
N VAL A 48 -7.74 -10.55 -4.87
CA VAL A 48 -8.50 -9.34 -4.49
C VAL A 48 -8.76 -8.47 -5.72
N SER A 49 -9.96 -7.92 -5.86
CA SER A 49 -10.33 -7.20 -7.09
C SER A 49 -9.98 -5.71 -7.07
N THR A 50 -9.79 -5.12 -5.89
CA THR A 50 -9.48 -3.69 -5.76
C THR A 50 -8.47 -3.45 -4.65
N VAL A 51 -7.66 -2.39 -4.80
CA VAL A 51 -6.73 -1.90 -3.79
C VAL A 51 -7.00 -0.42 -3.56
N MET A 52 -7.12 0.01 -2.31
CA MET A 52 -7.39 1.40 -1.94
C MET A 52 -6.12 2.06 -1.43
N ALA A 53 -5.72 3.17 -2.06
CA ALA A 53 -4.55 3.93 -1.64
C ALA A 53 -4.73 4.56 -0.24
N SER A 54 -3.64 4.67 0.51
CA SER A 54 -3.58 5.32 1.81
C SER A 54 -3.58 6.84 1.70
N PHE A 55 -4.16 7.51 2.70
CA PHE A 55 -4.10 8.97 2.85
C PHE A 55 -2.74 9.47 3.35
N SER A 56 -1.93 8.58 3.93
CA SER A 56 -0.63 8.90 4.48
C SER A 56 0.38 9.25 3.38
N THR A 57 1.48 9.90 3.79
CA THR A 57 2.68 10.04 2.98
C THR A 57 3.67 8.93 3.32
N TRP A 58 4.50 8.54 2.36
CA TRP A 58 5.71 7.77 2.62
C TRP A 58 6.91 8.63 2.25
N ASN A 59 7.83 8.82 3.20
CA ASN A 59 9.01 9.68 3.05
C ASN A 59 8.70 11.07 2.45
N GLY A 60 7.56 11.66 2.85
CA GLY A 60 7.11 12.99 2.42
C GLY A 60 6.21 13.04 1.18
N THR A 61 6.09 11.94 0.41
CA THR A 61 5.26 11.91 -0.80
C THR A 61 3.90 11.29 -0.51
N LYS A 62 2.80 11.95 -0.92
CA LYS A 62 1.43 11.43 -0.74
C LYS A 62 1.23 10.16 -1.57
N LEU A 63 0.66 9.13 -0.95
CA LEU A 63 0.52 7.84 -1.62
C LEU A 63 -0.45 7.87 -2.80
N HIS A 64 -1.49 8.70 -2.75
CA HIS A 64 -2.40 8.91 -3.88
C HIS A 64 -1.70 9.42 -5.16
N CYS A 65 -0.52 10.03 -5.07
CA CYS A 65 0.27 10.48 -6.22
C CYS A 65 1.61 9.73 -6.38
N HIS A 66 1.83 8.64 -5.64
CA HIS A 66 3.11 7.95 -5.65
C HIS A 66 3.20 6.94 -6.81
N TYR A 67 3.58 7.43 -7.99
CA TYR A 67 3.64 6.65 -9.23
C TYR A 67 4.39 5.31 -9.07
N ASN A 68 5.57 5.32 -8.44
CA ASN A 68 6.39 4.11 -8.33
C ASN A 68 5.74 3.01 -7.48
N LEU A 69 4.93 3.38 -6.48
CA LEU A 69 4.25 2.40 -5.63
C LEU A 69 2.94 1.93 -6.24
N ILE A 70 2.19 2.84 -6.88
CA ILE A 70 0.87 2.52 -7.47
C ILE A 70 0.99 1.85 -8.83
N THR A 71 1.89 2.33 -9.69
CA THR A 71 2.01 1.86 -11.07
C THR A 71 3.15 0.87 -11.19
N GLU A 72 4.40 1.30 -10.96
CA GLU A 72 5.57 0.44 -11.23
C GLU A 72 5.58 -0.80 -10.34
N LEU A 73 5.35 -0.66 -9.03
CA LEU A 73 5.34 -1.80 -8.12
C LEU A 73 4.03 -2.60 -8.22
N LEU A 74 2.89 -1.98 -7.89
CA LEU A 74 1.62 -2.72 -7.75
C LEU A 74 1.11 -3.25 -9.09
N LYS A 75 1.07 -2.42 -10.13
CA LYS A 75 0.46 -2.82 -11.42
C LYS A 75 1.43 -3.56 -12.33
N GLU A 76 2.66 -3.06 -12.45
CA GLU A 76 3.61 -3.60 -13.41
C GLU A 76 4.39 -4.78 -12.80
N GLN A 77 5.11 -4.57 -11.70
CA GLN A 77 5.95 -5.60 -11.09
C GLN A 77 5.14 -6.73 -10.45
N TRP A 78 4.04 -6.41 -9.75
CA TRP A 78 3.16 -7.42 -9.14
C TRP A 78 1.97 -7.82 -10.03
N ALA A 79 1.88 -7.28 -11.24
CA ALA A 79 0.87 -7.62 -12.23
C ALA A 79 -0.60 -7.48 -11.73
N PHE A 80 -0.88 -6.54 -10.82
CA PHE A 80 -2.25 -6.25 -10.40
C PHE A 80 -3.04 -5.57 -11.53
N LYS A 81 -4.17 -6.16 -11.92
CA LYS A 81 -4.97 -5.77 -13.09
C LYS A 81 -6.14 -4.88 -12.73
#